data_AF-A0A1I6SGT2-F1
#
_entry.id   AF-A0A1I6SGT2-F1
#
_cell.length_a   1.000
_cell.length_b   1.000
_cell.length_c   1.000
_cell.angle_alpha   90.00
_cell.angle_beta   90.00
_cell.angle_gamma   90.00
#
_symmetry.space_group_name_H-M   'P 1'
#
loop_
_entity.id
_entity.type
_entity.pdbx_description
1 polymer ?
#
loop_
_entity_poly.entity_id
_entity_poly.type
_entity_poly.pdbx_seq_one_letter_code
_entity_poly.pdbx_strand_id
1 'polypeptide(L)'
;MTPLAFTLLALVMGFQEPAATAPAEAPAPELTRIVDAPAAVRCMGGLVGFSNVPVRCTVASDGSLRQCELLTENRAILRYRRRFECMAAATRVYRPDGTPAVGEVVRVNLNGASVFHRPDQ
;
A
#
# COMPACT_ATOMS: atom_id res chain seq x y z
N MET A 1 19.06 -0.96 -68.98
CA MET A 1 17.90 -0.08 -68.77
C MET A 1 17.27 -0.46 -67.43
N THR A 2 17.39 0.39 -66.41
CA THR A 2 16.64 0.37 -65.13
C THR A 2 15.23 0.96 -65.34
N PRO A 3 14.18 0.66 -64.52
CA PRO A 3 14.07 0.97 -63.07
C PRO A 3 13.54 -0.21 -62.20
N LEU A 4 13.97 -0.37 -60.93
CA LEU A 4 13.40 0.23 -59.70
C LEU A 4 11.88 -0.02 -59.50
N ALA A 5 11.54 -0.95 -58.59
CA ALA A 5 10.31 -0.90 -57.80
C ALA A 5 10.51 -1.66 -56.48
N PHE A 6 10.72 -0.89 -55.43
CA PHE A 6 10.78 -1.28 -54.03
C PHE A 6 9.35 -1.20 -53.50
N THR A 7 8.75 -2.30 -53.02
CA THR A 7 7.62 -2.18 -52.09
C THR A 7 7.52 -3.44 -51.23
N LEU A 8 7.91 -3.27 -49.96
CA LEU A 8 7.59 -4.17 -48.86
C LEU A 8 6.07 -4.38 -48.78
N LEU A 9 5.64 -5.63 -48.62
CA LEU A 9 4.41 -5.92 -47.89
C LEU A 9 4.62 -7.18 -47.06
N ALA A 10 5.17 -7.00 -45.86
CA ALA A 10 5.14 -8.00 -44.81
C ALA A 10 3.69 -8.08 -44.31
N LEU A 11 2.94 -9.07 -44.80
CA LEU A 11 1.63 -9.38 -44.26
C LEU A 11 1.84 -10.09 -42.92
N VAL A 12 1.60 -9.34 -41.84
CA VAL A 12 1.65 -9.77 -40.46
C VAL A 12 0.64 -10.90 -40.26
N MET A 13 1.12 -12.16 -40.23
CA MET A 13 0.44 -13.25 -39.54
C MET A 13 0.59 -13.01 -38.03
N GLY A 14 -0.26 -12.12 -37.51
CA GLY A 14 -0.41 -11.92 -36.08
C GLY A 14 -1.18 -13.11 -35.52
N PHE A 15 -0.44 -14.10 -35.00
CA PHE A 15 -0.91 -15.00 -33.97
C PHE A 15 -1.70 -14.18 -32.94
N GLN A 16 -3.00 -14.45 -32.84
CA GLN A 16 -3.80 -13.96 -31.71
C GLN A 16 -3.32 -14.76 -30.50
N GLU A 17 -2.41 -14.15 -29.73
CA GLU A 17 -2.01 -14.62 -28.41
C GLU A 17 -3.28 -14.95 -27.62
N PRO A 18 -3.39 -16.15 -27.01
CA PRO A 18 -4.48 -16.40 -26.09
C PRO A 18 -4.33 -15.37 -25.00
N ALA A 19 -5.36 -14.53 -24.82
CA ALA A 19 -5.45 -13.59 -23.71
C ALA A 19 -5.05 -14.37 -22.46
N ALA A 20 -3.86 -14.06 -21.95
CA ALA A 20 -3.34 -14.67 -20.76
C ALA A 20 -4.44 -14.48 -19.72
N THR A 21 -5.07 -15.57 -19.35
CA THR A 21 -6.00 -15.61 -18.23
C THR A 21 -5.14 -15.14 -17.07
N ALA A 22 -5.26 -13.87 -16.71
CA ALA A 22 -4.64 -13.34 -15.50
C ALA A 22 -5.03 -14.35 -14.42
N PRO A 23 -4.06 -14.98 -13.73
CA PRO A 23 -4.39 -15.94 -12.69
C PRO A 23 -5.33 -15.22 -11.76
N ALA A 24 -6.54 -15.77 -11.58
CA ALA A 24 -7.55 -15.22 -10.69
C ALA A 24 -6.86 -15.01 -9.34
N GLU A 25 -6.56 -13.75 -9.06
CA GLU A 25 -5.81 -13.35 -7.88
C GLU A 25 -6.65 -13.83 -6.70
N ALA A 26 -6.13 -14.81 -5.96
CA ALA A 26 -6.82 -15.34 -4.79
C ALA A 26 -7.25 -14.13 -3.93
N PRO A 27 -8.52 -14.07 -3.48
CA PRO A 27 -9.02 -12.92 -2.75
C PRO A 27 -8.06 -12.61 -1.62
N ALA A 28 -7.48 -11.40 -1.67
CA ALA A 28 -6.47 -10.98 -0.71
C ALA A 28 -7.02 -11.21 0.70
N PRO A 29 -6.24 -11.83 1.61
CA PRO A 29 -6.71 -12.10 2.96
C PRO A 29 -7.13 -10.77 3.59
N GLU A 30 -8.38 -10.69 4.03
CA GLU A 30 -8.96 -9.49 4.60
C GLU A 30 -8.27 -9.16 5.93
N LEU A 31 -7.32 -8.21 5.91
CA LEU A 31 -6.62 -7.81 7.12
C LEU A 31 -7.52 -6.92 7.98
N THR A 32 -7.61 -7.25 9.26
CA THR A 32 -8.35 -6.47 10.25
C THR A 32 -7.44 -5.44 10.89
N ARG A 33 -7.90 -4.17 10.92
CA ARG A 33 -7.24 -3.08 11.64
C ARG A 33 -7.86 -2.88 13.00
N ILE A 34 -7.04 -2.79 14.03
CA ILE A 34 -7.47 -2.34 15.36
C ILE A 34 -6.64 -1.12 15.75
N VAL A 35 -7.29 -0.02 16.11
CA VAL A 35 -6.63 1.21 16.54
C VAL A 35 -6.88 1.44 18.02
N ASP A 36 -5.82 1.55 18.82
CA ASP A 36 -5.88 2.05 20.18
C ASP A 36 -6.10 3.56 20.14
N ALA A 37 -7.38 3.97 20.17
CA ALA A 37 -7.76 5.37 20.05
C ALA A 37 -7.15 6.26 21.16
N PRO A 38 -7.15 5.88 22.46
CA PRO A 38 -6.45 6.63 23.49
C PRO A 38 -4.95 6.82 23.21
N ALA A 39 -4.24 5.78 22.77
CA ALA A 39 -2.83 5.89 22.42
C ALA A 39 -2.61 6.78 21.19
N ALA A 40 -3.43 6.62 20.14
CA ALA A 40 -3.35 7.43 18.93
C ALA A 40 -3.61 8.92 19.22
N VAL A 41 -4.59 9.25 20.07
CA VAL A 41 -4.89 10.63 20.47
C VAL A 41 -3.72 11.27 21.23
N ARG A 42 -3.06 10.53 22.13
CA ARG A 42 -1.84 11.02 22.81
C ARG A 42 -0.71 11.31 21.82
N CYS A 43 -0.53 10.46 20.80
CA CYS A 43 0.47 10.66 19.75
C CYS A 43 0.16 11.87 18.84
N MET A 44 -1.12 12.17 18.61
CA MET A 44 -1.56 13.24 17.72
C MET A 44 -1.12 14.61 18.22
N GLY A 45 -1.20 14.87 19.53
CA GLY A 45 -0.65 16.06 20.18
C GLY A 45 -1.01 17.39 19.49
N GLY A 46 -2.25 17.52 19.01
CA GLY A 46 -2.75 18.70 18.29
C GLY A 46 -2.53 18.71 16.77
N LEU A 47 -2.16 17.58 16.13
CA LEU A 47 -2.15 17.42 14.68
C LEU A 47 -3.58 17.39 14.09
N VAL A 48 -4.26 18.52 14.12
CA VAL A 48 -5.56 18.70 13.47
C VAL A 48 -5.31 19.00 11.99
N GLY A 49 -5.88 18.19 11.09
CA GLY A 49 -5.80 18.38 9.63
C GLY A 49 -4.86 17.42 8.88
N PHE A 50 -4.10 16.57 9.57
CA PHE A 50 -3.25 15.55 8.95
C PHE A 50 -3.90 14.16 8.93
N SER A 51 -5.18 14.11 8.57
CA SER A 51 -6.03 12.92 8.72
C SER A 51 -5.76 11.83 7.66
N ASN A 52 -5.24 12.21 6.50
CA ASN A 52 -5.05 11.31 5.36
C ASN A 52 -3.58 11.21 4.95
N VAL A 53 -2.71 10.93 5.92
CA VAL A 53 -1.29 10.72 5.64
C VAL A 53 -1.06 9.24 5.35
N PRO A 54 -0.74 8.87 4.10
CA PRO A 54 -0.42 7.50 3.75
C PRO A 54 0.94 7.10 4.31
N VAL A 55 0.99 5.95 4.97
CA VAL A 55 2.22 5.33 5.43
C VAL A 55 2.32 3.89 4.93
N ARG A 56 3.55 3.45 4.67
CA ARG A 56 3.91 2.05 4.45
C ARG A 56 4.64 1.54 5.67
N CYS A 57 4.15 0.48 6.30
CA CYS A 57 4.72 -0.04 7.55
C CYS A 57 4.87 -1.55 7.49
N THR A 58 5.83 -2.08 8.25
CA THR A 58 5.97 -3.51 8.52
C THR A 58 5.22 -3.86 9.80
N VAL A 59 4.43 -4.93 9.77
CA VAL A 59 3.75 -5.44 10.95
C VAL A 59 4.75 -6.21 11.84
N ALA A 60 4.89 -5.79 13.10
CA ALA A 60 5.74 -6.44 14.09
C ALA A 60 5.08 -7.69 14.70
N SER A 61 5.83 -8.41 15.54
CA SER A 61 5.37 -9.66 16.18
C SER A 61 4.15 -9.48 17.08
N ASP A 62 3.95 -8.29 17.64
CA ASP A 62 2.78 -7.91 18.46
C ASP A 62 1.60 -7.38 17.62
N GLY A 63 1.73 -7.42 16.28
CA GLY A 63 0.77 -6.87 15.33
C GLY A 63 0.87 -5.35 15.14
N SER A 64 1.70 -4.65 15.91
CA SER A 64 1.86 -3.19 15.78
C SER A 64 2.54 -2.81 14.47
N LEU A 65 2.21 -1.65 13.92
CA LEU A 65 2.91 -1.12 12.75
C LEU A 65 4.23 -0.47 13.16
N ARG A 66 5.33 -0.93 12.56
CA ARG A 66 6.71 -0.46 12.79
C ARG A 66 7.41 -0.19 11.46
N GLN A 67 8.61 0.39 11.53
CA GLN A 67 9.43 0.72 10.36
C GLN A 67 8.64 1.49 9.29
N CYS A 68 7.88 2.48 9.73
CA CYS A 68 6.95 3.19 8.87
C CYS A 68 7.65 4.24 8.01
N GLU A 69 7.35 4.20 6.72
CA GLU A 69 7.71 5.21 5.74
C GLU A 69 6.49 6.08 5.41
N LEU A 70 6.68 7.40 5.43
CA LEU A 70 5.68 8.36 4.98
C LEU A 70 5.72 8.47 3.47
N LEU A 71 4.59 8.17 2.81
CA LEU A 71 4.47 8.24 1.35
C LEU A 71 4.05 9.65 0.92
N THR A 72 4.85 10.65 1.26
CA THR A 72 4.58 12.07 0.95
C THR A 72 5.86 12.89 0.87
N GLU A 73 5.88 13.86 -0.05
CA GLU A 73 6.97 14.83 -0.20
C GLU A 73 6.71 16.11 0.60
N ASN A 74 5.55 16.25 1.22
CA ASN A 74 5.16 17.47 1.92
C ASN A 74 6.00 17.66 3.19
N ARG A 75 6.90 18.66 3.18
CA ARG A 75 7.78 18.99 4.32
C ARG A 75 7.01 19.31 5.60
N ALA A 76 5.80 19.86 5.51
CA ALA A 76 4.95 20.13 6.67
C ALA A 76 4.42 18.86 7.34
N ILE A 77 4.29 17.76 6.59
CA ILE A 77 3.98 16.43 7.13
C ILE A 77 5.25 15.78 7.66
N LEU A 78 6.32 15.80 6.88
CA LEU A 78 7.58 15.14 7.23
C LEU A 78 8.18 15.62 8.56
N ARG A 79 7.97 16.89 8.94
CA ARG A 79 8.38 17.44 10.25
C ARG A 79 7.74 16.72 11.45
N TYR A 80 6.61 16.05 11.25
CA TYR A 80 5.90 15.30 12.29
C TYR A 80 6.09 13.78 12.16
N ARG A 81 7.11 13.31 11.43
CA ARG A 81 7.39 11.87 11.23
C ARG A 81 7.27 11.05 12.52
N ARG A 82 7.91 11.48 13.60
CA ARG A 82 7.87 10.78 14.90
C ARG A 82 6.45 10.63 15.47
N ARG A 83 5.56 11.60 15.22
CA ARG A 83 4.16 11.52 15.66
C ARG A 83 3.38 10.52 14.81
N PHE A 84 3.62 10.46 13.50
CA PHE A 84 3.05 9.45 12.63
C PHE A 84 3.53 8.04 12.98
N GLU A 85 4.81 7.86 13.29
CA GLU A 85 5.36 6.60 13.79
C GLU A 85 4.70 6.18 15.13
N CYS A 86 4.46 7.14 16.04
CA CYS A 86 3.74 6.89 17.30
C CYS A 86 2.29 6.44 17.04
N MET A 87 1.57 7.11 16.14
CA MET A 87 0.20 6.72 15.76
C MET A 87 0.15 5.36 15.05
N ALA A 88 1.15 5.05 14.22
CA ALA A 88 1.28 3.74 13.59
C ALA A 88 1.49 2.64 14.63
N ALA A 89 2.34 2.87 15.63
CA ALA A 89 2.55 1.93 16.73
C ALA A 89 1.29 1.71 17.59
N ALA A 90 0.34 2.65 17.59
CA ALA A 90 -0.98 2.50 18.20
C ALA A 90 -1.99 1.73 17.32
N THR A 91 -1.61 1.41 16.08
CA THR A 91 -2.39 0.57 15.16
C THR A 91 -1.84 -0.85 15.16
N ARG A 92 -2.75 -1.83 15.27
CA ARG A 92 -2.45 -3.25 15.13
C ARG A 92 -3.16 -3.85 13.92
N VAL A 93 -2.50 -4.82 13.29
CA VAL A 93 -3.00 -5.52 12.09
C VAL A 93 -2.99 -7.01 12.32
N TYR A 94 -4.15 -7.61 12.10
CA TYR A 94 -4.40 -9.03 12.28
C TYR A 94 -4.98 -9.63 11.01
N ARG A 95 -4.75 -10.92 10.83
CA ARG A 95 -5.45 -11.74 9.83
C ARG A 95 -6.86 -12.11 10.33
N PRO A 96 -7.74 -12.64 9.46
CA PRO A 96 -9.09 -13.08 9.86
C PRO A 96 -9.11 -14.13 10.98
N ASP A 97 -8.04 -14.92 11.10
CA ASP A 97 -7.87 -15.92 12.16
C ASP A 97 -7.44 -15.32 13.52
N GLY A 98 -7.29 -13.99 13.61
CA GLY A 98 -6.86 -13.28 14.80
C GLY A 98 -5.34 -13.28 15.03
N THR A 99 -4.56 -13.89 14.13
CA THR A 99 -3.10 -13.88 14.24
C THR A 99 -2.51 -12.54 13.78
N PRO A 100 -1.44 -12.03 14.40
CA PRO A 100 -0.75 -10.85 13.90
C PRO A 100 -0.20 -11.11 12.49
N ALA A 101 -0.35 -10.14 11.59
CA ALA A 101 0.14 -10.24 10.21
C ALA A 101 1.67 -10.01 10.12
N VAL A 102 2.46 -10.65 11.00
CA VAL A 102 3.90 -10.39 11.21
C VAL A 102 4.68 -10.44 9.89
N GLY A 103 5.53 -9.43 9.68
CA GLY A 103 6.39 -9.32 8.51
C GLY A 103 5.68 -8.82 7.25
N GLU A 104 4.35 -8.70 7.27
CA GLU A 104 3.63 -8.12 6.14
C GLU A 104 3.86 -6.61 6.06
N VAL A 105 4.04 -6.13 4.84
CA VAL A 105 4.17 -4.71 4.54
C VAL A 105 2.81 -4.20 4.09
N VAL A 106 2.24 -3.30 4.89
CA VAL A 106 0.89 -2.77 4.68
C VAL A 106 0.93 -1.26 4.42
N ARG A 107 -0.02 -0.79 3.62
CA ARG A 107 -0.26 0.63 3.37
C ARG A 107 -1.53 1.08 4.09
N VAL A 108 -1.44 2.13 4.90
CA VAL A 108 -2.59 2.67 5.65
C VAL A 108 -2.62 4.19 5.69
N ASN A 109 -3.81 4.76 5.84
CA ASN A 109 -3.95 6.14 6.31
C ASN A 109 -4.19 6.14 7.82
N LEU A 110 -3.37 6.92 8.55
CA LEU A 110 -3.32 6.85 10.00
C LEU A 110 -4.60 7.34 10.71
N ASN A 111 -5.46 8.13 10.06
CA ASN A 111 -6.72 8.64 10.63
C ASN A 111 -7.98 8.30 9.79
N GLY A 112 -7.85 7.51 8.73
CA GLY A 112 -8.97 7.07 7.90
C GLY A 112 -9.33 5.61 8.19
N ALA A 113 -10.63 5.27 8.12
CA ALA A 113 -11.07 3.89 7.95
C ALA A 113 -10.57 3.41 6.58
N SER A 114 -9.32 2.93 6.55
CA SER A 114 -8.70 2.45 5.32
C SER A 114 -8.87 0.95 5.29
N VAL A 115 -9.53 0.44 4.25
CA VAL A 115 -9.40 -0.95 3.83
C VAL A 115 -7.95 -1.14 3.38
N PHE A 116 -7.29 -2.19 3.87
CA PHE A 116 -5.90 -2.44 3.49
C PHE A 116 -5.84 -2.90 2.04
N HIS A 117 -5.01 -2.24 1.24
CA HIS A 117 -4.59 -2.71 -0.07
C HIS A 117 -3.09 -2.99 -0.03
N ARG A 118 -2.68 -4.15 -0.55
CA ARG A 118 -1.26 -4.51 -0.71
C ARG A 118 -0.59 -3.48 -1.63
N PRO A 119 0.71 -3.15 -1.46
CA PRO A 119 1.36 -2.07 -2.21
C PRO A 119 1.56 -2.31 -3.73
N ASP A 120 1.08 -3.42 -4.29
CA ASP A 120 1.30 -3.82 -5.69
C ASP A 120 0.04 -3.71 -6.57
N GLN A 121 -0.95 -2.89 -6.13
CA GLN A 121 -2.04 -2.40 -7.01
C GLN A 121 -1.74 -1.01 -7.57
#